data_AF-A0A9P1AFR8-F1
#
_entry.id   AF-A0A9P1AFR8-F1
#
_cell.length_a   1.000
_cell.length_b   1.000
_cell.length_c   1.000
_cell.angle_alpha   90.00
_cell.angle_beta   90.00
_cell.angle_gamma   90.00
#
_symmetry.space_group_name_H-M   'P 1'
#
loop_
_entity.id
_entity.type
_entity.pdbx_description
1 polymer ?
#
loop_
_entity_poly.entity_id
_entity_poly.type
_entity_poly.pdbx_seq_one_letter_code
_entity_poly.pdbx_strand_id
1 'polypeptide(L)'
;MSPCCAVPMASYQVPPLRAEGMAHGKESRSWMEDYLEGKDEILLYITAALGVLMPGFVYLLFHKCHAYYERYAKKKEEQRLAEEVAQSEAVVIVLGSEDGLAAPWAKVIHDKLCDEMVRKPLIYWSDSMDVKELMAFKGFCVFIAETTAGGHPTPSSEWFLEWLEDLAADAKLKKKANFDKIRFSIVGFGSSDDGHTGFNKVARTLLKRLKIVGSKQITEVELFNTTDTDKHIMERFVEFSFELLIQMDKHLPGMGGETDGSEGVESSSASSDNSDEDEEMEEHHKKSK
;
A
#
# COMPACT_ATOMS: atom_id res chain seq x y z
N MET A 1 54.43 46.19 50.98
CA MET A 1 54.89 45.73 52.29
C MET A 1 53.71 45.84 53.24
N SER A 2 53.43 44.76 54.00
CA SER A 2 52.30 44.43 54.89
C SER A 2 51.71 45.61 55.71
N PRO A 3 50.52 45.54 56.37
CA PRO A 3 49.82 44.31 56.83
C PRO A 3 48.26 44.33 56.90
N CYS A 4 47.76 43.11 57.12
CA CYS A 4 46.60 42.69 57.94
C CYS A 4 45.71 43.76 58.60
N CYS A 5 44.43 43.76 58.24
CA CYS A 5 43.37 44.28 59.10
C CYS A 5 42.92 43.21 60.08
N ALA A 6 43.20 43.44 61.37
CA ALA A 6 42.71 42.67 62.49
C ALA A 6 41.28 43.12 62.86
N VAL A 7 40.43 42.15 63.15
CA VAL A 7 39.09 42.28 63.73
C VAL A 7 39.20 42.26 65.26
N PRO A 8 38.43 43.09 66.00
CA PRO A 8 38.12 42.81 67.39
C PRO A 8 36.63 42.50 67.61
N MET A 9 36.42 41.31 68.17
CA MET A 9 35.40 40.82 69.10
C MET A 9 34.17 41.68 69.40
N ALA A 10 32.99 41.09 69.20
CA ALA A 10 31.81 41.36 70.03
C ALA A 10 31.25 40.04 70.56
N SER A 11 31.09 40.02 71.87
CA SER A 11 30.67 38.95 72.77
C SER A 11 29.31 38.33 72.42
N TYR A 12 29.30 37.00 72.29
CA TYR A 12 28.08 36.19 72.29
C TYR A 12 27.46 36.19 73.69
N GLN A 13 26.22 36.67 73.80
CA GLN A 13 25.42 36.54 75.01
C GLN A 13 24.04 36.00 74.63
N VAL A 14 23.72 34.83 75.17
CA VAL A 14 22.48 34.06 74.94
C VAL A 14 21.39 34.57 75.87
N PRO A 15 20.15 34.78 75.37
CA PRO A 15 18.98 34.24 76.10
C PRO A 15 17.76 33.92 75.21
N PRO A 16 16.70 33.23 75.69
CA PRO A 16 16.62 32.16 76.69
C PRO A 16 15.94 30.89 76.10
N LEU A 17 16.09 29.76 76.79
CA LEU A 17 15.30 28.53 76.58
C LEU A 17 13.80 28.84 76.75
N ARG A 18 13.02 28.69 75.68
CA ARG A 18 11.57 28.90 75.70
C ARG A 18 10.83 27.57 75.90
N ALA A 19 10.21 27.51 77.09
CA ALA A 19 9.02 26.79 77.55
C ALA A 19 8.56 25.53 76.80
N GLU A 20 8.49 24.45 77.58
CA GLU A 20 7.57 23.32 77.40
C GLU A 20 6.17 23.74 76.97
N GLY A 21 5.54 22.89 76.16
CA GLY A 21 4.09 22.86 76.01
C GLY A 21 3.56 23.44 74.70
N MET A 22 3.79 22.74 73.59
CA MET A 22 2.79 22.69 72.52
C MET A 22 2.38 21.24 72.31
N ALA A 23 1.19 20.94 72.81
CA ALA A 23 0.45 19.73 72.50
C ALA A 23 0.26 19.66 70.98
N HIS A 24 1.06 18.85 70.30
CA HIS A 24 0.66 18.32 69.01
C HIS A 24 -0.54 17.42 69.27
N GLY A 25 -1.71 17.88 68.80
CA GLY A 25 -2.93 17.09 68.78
C GLY A 25 -2.62 15.72 68.19
N LYS A 26 -3.21 14.68 68.80
CA LYS A 26 -3.22 13.34 68.23
C LYS A 26 -3.80 13.46 66.82
N GLU A 27 -2.94 13.41 65.81
CA GLU A 27 -3.37 13.04 64.47
C GLU A 27 -4.13 11.72 64.63
N SER A 28 -5.37 11.67 64.15
CA SER A 28 -6.14 10.45 64.16
C SER A 28 -5.36 9.42 63.36
N ARG A 29 -4.70 8.49 64.05
CA ARG A 29 -4.05 7.34 63.42
C ARG A 29 -5.05 6.73 62.45
N SER A 30 -4.59 6.49 61.23
CA SER A 30 -5.43 5.83 60.23
C SER A 30 -5.85 4.50 60.82
N TRP A 31 -7.11 4.10 60.70
CA TRP A 31 -7.61 2.82 61.23
C TRP A 31 -6.75 1.60 60.79
N MET A 32 -5.97 1.77 59.70
CA MET A 32 -4.96 0.81 59.27
C MET A 32 -3.80 0.67 60.26
N GLU A 33 -3.28 1.77 60.82
CA GLU A 33 -2.14 1.75 61.75
C GLU A 33 -2.48 1.01 63.04
N ASP A 34 -3.66 1.25 63.62
CA ASP A 34 -4.14 0.54 64.81
C ASP A 34 -4.43 -0.95 64.54
N TYR A 35 -4.74 -1.33 63.29
CA TYR A 35 -4.94 -2.73 62.90
C TYR A 35 -3.64 -3.48 62.60
N LEU A 36 -2.57 -2.74 62.28
CA LEU A 36 -1.24 -3.24 61.96
C LEU A 36 -0.34 -3.32 63.20
N GLU A 37 -0.58 -2.50 64.24
CA GLU A 37 0.14 -2.52 65.52
C GLU A 37 -0.03 -3.91 66.19
N GLY A 38 1.04 -4.71 66.19
CA GLY A 38 1.06 -6.09 66.72
C GLY A 38 0.96 -7.22 65.68
N LYS A 39 0.87 -6.90 64.38
CA LYS A 39 0.90 -7.89 63.27
C LYS A 39 2.17 -7.80 62.41
N ASP A 40 3.23 -7.18 62.92
CA ASP A 40 4.50 -6.96 62.20
C ASP A 40 5.12 -8.27 61.67
N GLU A 41 4.99 -9.37 62.42
CA GLU A 41 5.44 -10.70 61.96
C GLU A 41 4.63 -11.20 60.76
N ILE A 42 3.31 -10.97 60.76
CA ILE A 42 2.42 -11.35 59.65
C ILE A 42 2.73 -10.50 58.41
N LEU A 43 3.00 -9.21 58.59
CA LEU A 43 3.47 -8.32 57.50
C LEU A 43 4.80 -8.81 56.92
N LEU A 44 5.73 -9.26 57.76
CA LEU A 44 7.02 -9.80 57.31
C LEU A 44 6.83 -11.08 56.45
N TYR A 45 5.96 -12.00 56.88
CA TYR A 45 5.65 -13.20 56.08
C TYR A 45 4.92 -12.87 54.77
N ILE A 46 3.98 -11.91 54.78
CA ILE A 46 3.27 -11.48 53.57
C ILE A 46 4.23 -10.81 52.59
N THR A 47 5.11 -9.93 53.06
CA THR A 47 6.09 -9.25 52.21
C THR A 47 7.13 -10.22 51.65
N ALA A 48 7.61 -11.18 52.44
CA ALA A 48 8.49 -12.24 51.96
C ALA A 48 7.79 -13.16 50.94
N ALA A 49 6.53 -13.55 51.19
CA ALA A 49 5.75 -14.35 50.26
C ALA A 49 5.48 -13.60 48.94
N LEU A 50 5.15 -12.30 49.01
CA LEU A 50 5.04 -11.44 47.83
C LEU A 50 6.36 -11.36 47.08
N GLY A 51 7.49 -11.18 47.76
CA GLY A 51 8.82 -11.12 47.14
C GLY A 51 9.18 -12.37 46.35
N VAL A 52 8.70 -13.55 46.75
CA VAL A 52 8.94 -14.83 46.04
C VAL A 52 7.88 -15.10 44.97
N LEU A 53 6.61 -14.77 45.22
CA LEU A 53 5.51 -15.07 44.30
C LEU A 53 5.39 -14.06 43.15
N MET A 54 5.69 -12.77 43.37
CA MET A 54 5.61 -11.73 42.33
C MET A 54 6.50 -12.05 41.13
N PRO A 55 7.80 -12.36 41.29
CA PRO A 55 8.66 -12.70 40.15
C PRO A 55 8.15 -13.90 39.36
N GLY A 56 7.61 -14.92 40.04
CA GLY A 56 7.01 -16.09 39.39
C GLY A 56 5.76 -15.71 38.57
N PHE A 57 4.88 -14.88 39.11
CA PHE A 57 3.69 -14.40 38.41
C PHE A 57 4.06 -13.51 37.21
N VAL A 58 5.00 -12.58 37.37
CA VAL A 58 5.52 -11.73 36.30
C VAL A 58 6.17 -12.58 35.20
N TYR A 59 6.94 -13.60 35.56
CA TYR A 59 7.54 -14.53 34.59
C TYR A 59 6.46 -15.28 33.79
N LEU A 60 5.41 -15.77 34.44
CA LEU A 60 4.29 -16.43 33.76
C LEU A 60 3.54 -15.48 32.82
N LEU A 61 3.30 -14.24 33.24
CA LEU A 61 2.69 -13.20 32.39
C LEU A 61 3.59 -12.89 31.19
N PHE A 62 4.88 -12.67 31.42
CA PHE A 62 5.86 -12.41 30.37
C PHE A 62 5.89 -13.55 29.36
N HIS A 63 5.97 -14.80 29.82
CA HIS A 63 6.04 -15.96 28.94
C HIS A 63 4.74 -16.13 28.11
N LYS A 64 3.57 -15.81 28.66
CA LYS A 64 2.32 -15.82 27.90
C LYS A 64 2.23 -14.69 26.89
N CYS A 65 2.64 -13.47 27.27
CA CYS A 65 2.71 -12.34 26.34
C CYS A 65 3.70 -12.63 25.21
N HIS A 66 4.90 -13.11 25.52
CA HIS A 66 5.92 -13.47 24.53
C HIS A 66 5.42 -14.53 23.56
N ALA A 67 4.81 -15.61 24.07
CA ALA A 67 4.22 -16.65 23.22
C ALA A 67 3.08 -16.14 22.33
N TYR A 68 2.28 -15.18 22.81
CA TYR A 68 1.25 -14.52 22.00
C TYR A 68 1.88 -13.66 20.90
N TYR A 69 2.89 -12.86 21.22
CA TYR A 69 3.62 -12.03 20.26
C TYR A 69 4.32 -12.87 19.19
N GLU A 70 4.97 -13.97 19.56
CA GLU A 70 5.59 -14.88 18.59
C GLU A 70 4.56 -15.46 17.62
N ARG A 71 3.40 -15.90 18.10
CA ARG A 71 2.32 -16.43 17.25
C ARG A 71 1.77 -15.35 16.31
N TYR A 72 1.60 -14.13 16.82
CA TYR A 72 1.16 -13.00 16.02
C TYR A 72 2.20 -12.64 14.93
N ALA A 73 3.48 -12.60 15.29
CA ALA A 73 4.57 -12.34 14.36
C ALA A 73 4.63 -13.41 13.26
N LYS A 74 4.60 -14.70 13.63
CA LYS A 74 4.57 -15.81 12.66
C LYS A 74 3.38 -15.75 11.73
N LYS A 75 2.16 -15.54 12.25
CA LYS A 75 0.96 -15.42 11.43
C LYS A 75 1.04 -14.23 10.47
N LYS A 76 1.60 -13.11 10.91
CA LYS A 76 1.81 -11.92 10.07
C LYS A 76 2.84 -12.19 8.97
N GLU A 77 3.93 -12.91 9.27
CA GLU A 77 4.92 -13.33 8.27
C GLU A 77 4.34 -14.31 7.25
N GLU A 78 3.57 -15.31 7.70
CA GLU A 78 2.85 -16.24 6.83
C GLU A 78 1.88 -15.51 5.90
N GLN A 79 1.16 -14.51 6.42
CA GLN A 79 0.26 -13.67 5.61
C GLN A 79 1.03 -12.85 4.58
N ARG A 80 2.14 -12.20 4.97
CA ARG A 80 2.99 -11.45 4.04
C ARG A 80 3.52 -12.36 2.94
N LEU A 81 4.03 -13.54 3.30
CA LEU A 81 4.53 -14.51 2.33
C LEU A 81 3.40 -14.97 1.38
N ALA A 82 2.21 -15.24 1.90
CA ALA A 82 1.05 -15.61 1.07
C ALA A 82 0.64 -14.48 0.12
N GLU A 83 0.73 -13.22 0.55
CA GLU A 83 0.46 -12.06 -0.31
C GLU A 83 1.55 -11.85 -1.37
N GLU A 84 2.83 -12.02 -1.03
CA GLU A 84 3.95 -11.97 -1.97
C GLU A 84 3.84 -13.08 -3.03
N VAL A 85 3.46 -14.28 -2.59
CA VAL A 85 3.21 -15.44 -3.45
C VAL A 85 1.99 -15.23 -4.34
N ALA A 86 0.93 -14.58 -3.86
CA ALA A 86 -0.22 -14.24 -4.69
C ALA A 86 0.15 -13.16 -5.72
N GLN A 87 0.86 -12.11 -5.30
CA GLN A 87 1.29 -11.02 -6.18
C GLN A 87 2.33 -11.44 -7.23
N SER A 88 3.03 -12.55 -7.05
CA SER A 88 3.96 -13.09 -8.06
C SER A 88 3.29 -14.03 -9.06
N GLU A 89 1.98 -14.27 -8.96
CA GLU A 89 1.23 -15.04 -9.97
C GLU A 89 1.09 -14.26 -11.27
N ALA A 90 1.05 -15.00 -12.40
CA ALA A 90 0.70 -14.43 -13.69
C ALA A 90 -0.42 -15.22 -14.36
N VAL A 91 -1.26 -14.51 -15.11
CA VAL A 91 -2.31 -15.08 -15.94
C VAL A 91 -2.27 -14.43 -17.31
N VAL A 92 -2.41 -15.24 -18.36
CA VAL A 92 -2.58 -14.79 -19.73
C VAL A 92 -4.07 -14.81 -20.05
N ILE A 93 -4.63 -13.64 -20.33
CA ILE A 93 -6.05 -13.46 -20.62
C ILE A 93 -6.21 -13.20 -22.12
N VAL A 94 -6.92 -14.08 -22.82
CA VAL A 94 -7.16 -13.95 -24.25
C VAL A 94 -8.59 -13.47 -24.48
N LEU A 95 -8.71 -12.26 -25.02
CA LEU A 95 -9.94 -11.68 -25.52
C LEU A 95 -10.08 -12.01 -27.00
N GLY A 96 -10.39 -13.27 -27.27
CA GLY A 96 -10.52 -13.86 -28.59
C GLY A 96 -11.07 -15.27 -28.47
N SER A 97 -11.27 -15.94 -29.60
CA SER A 97 -11.64 -17.36 -29.62
C SER A 97 -10.39 -18.23 -29.48
N GLU A 98 -10.54 -19.45 -28.97
CA GLU A 98 -9.46 -20.46 -28.87
C GLU A 98 -8.80 -20.78 -30.23
N ASP A 99 -9.56 -20.65 -31.32
CA ASP A 99 -9.10 -20.84 -32.69
C ASP A 99 -8.82 -19.51 -33.43
N GLY A 100 -8.81 -18.40 -32.69
CA GLY A 100 -8.63 -17.04 -33.22
C GLY A 100 -7.18 -16.70 -33.59
N LEU A 101 -6.99 -15.50 -34.14
CA LEU A 101 -5.67 -15.01 -34.57
C LEU A 101 -4.71 -14.85 -33.40
N ALA A 102 -5.23 -14.48 -32.24
CA ALA A 102 -4.47 -14.27 -31.01
C ALA A 102 -4.01 -15.58 -30.34
N ALA A 103 -4.60 -16.73 -30.68
CA ALA A 103 -4.40 -17.98 -29.95
C ALA A 103 -2.98 -18.54 -29.99
N PRO A 104 -2.27 -18.57 -31.14
CA PRO A 104 -0.89 -19.02 -31.19
C PRO A 104 0.03 -18.15 -30.32
N TRP A 105 -0.20 -16.84 -30.32
CA TRP A 105 0.59 -15.86 -29.55
C TRP A 105 0.41 -16.03 -28.05
N ALA A 106 -0.82 -16.33 -27.60
CA ALA A 106 -1.09 -16.65 -26.21
C ALA A 106 -0.28 -17.85 -25.72
N LYS A 107 -0.17 -18.90 -26.54
CA LYS A 107 0.64 -20.08 -26.22
C LYS A 107 2.12 -19.73 -26.15
N VAL A 108 2.64 -18.93 -27.09
CA VAL A 108 4.05 -18.51 -27.09
C VAL A 108 4.42 -17.72 -25.82
N ILE A 109 3.60 -16.75 -25.40
CA ILE A 109 3.84 -16.02 -24.15
C ILE A 109 3.69 -16.95 -22.94
N HIS A 110 2.67 -17.81 -22.94
CA HIS A 110 2.42 -18.73 -21.84
C HIS A 110 3.59 -19.71 -21.63
N ASP A 111 4.10 -20.30 -22.70
CA ASP A 111 5.27 -21.19 -22.65
C ASP A 111 6.49 -20.44 -22.15
N LYS A 112 6.73 -19.21 -22.66
CA LYS A 112 7.86 -18.38 -22.22
C LYS A 112 7.76 -18.02 -20.73
N LEU A 113 6.57 -17.71 -20.24
CA LEU A 113 6.34 -17.45 -18.82
C LEU A 113 6.46 -18.73 -17.98
N CYS A 114 6.06 -19.90 -18.50
CA CYS A 114 6.25 -21.19 -17.83
C CYS A 114 7.72 -21.53 -17.60
N ASP A 115 8.61 -21.13 -18.50
CA ASP A 115 10.05 -21.38 -18.39
C ASP A 115 10.72 -20.51 -17.31
N GLU A 116 10.24 -19.28 -17.13
CA GLU A 116 10.88 -18.29 -16.23
C GLU A 116 10.22 -18.23 -14.84
N MET A 117 8.91 -18.50 -14.74
CA MET A 117 8.15 -18.35 -13.50
C MET A 117 8.15 -19.60 -12.63
N VAL A 118 8.30 -19.41 -11.31
CA VAL A 118 8.25 -20.50 -10.32
C VAL A 118 6.88 -21.18 -10.30
N ARG A 119 5.80 -20.39 -10.37
CA ARG A 119 4.44 -20.90 -10.52
C ARG A 119 4.04 -20.77 -11.98
N LYS A 120 3.51 -21.86 -12.54
CA LYS A 120 3.02 -21.88 -13.91
C LYS A 120 1.87 -20.88 -14.08
N PRO A 121 1.93 -19.99 -15.08
CA PRO A 121 0.83 -19.11 -15.41
C PRO A 121 -0.39 -19.90 -15.91
N LEU A 122 -1.57 -19.32 -15.73
CA LEU A 122 -2.83 -19.85 -16.28
C LEU A 122 -3.19 -19.12 -17.59
N ILE A 123 -3.93 -19.77 -18.48
CA ILE A 123 -4.54 -19.14 -19.65
C ILE A 123 -6.05 -19.08 -19.43
N TYR A 124 -6.62 -17.89 -19.51
CA TYR A 124 -8.07 -17.67 -19.47
C TYR A 124 -8.55 -17.18 -20.82
N TRP A 125 -9.46 -17.94 -21.42
CA TRP A 125 -10.18 -17.56 -22.63
C TRP A 125 -11.45 -16.80 -22.25
N SER A 126 -11.80 -15.79 -23.04
CA SER A 126 -13.03 -15.03 -22.81
C SER A 126 -14.30 -15.89 -22.85
N ASP A 127 -14.30 -17.03 -23.54
CA ASP A 127 -15.42 -17.97 -23.57
C ASP A 127 -15.65 -18.73 -22.26
N SER A 128 -14.60 -18.94 -21.46
CA SER A 128 -14.63 -19.81 -20.26
C SER A 128 -14.20 -19.11 -18.97
N MET A 129 -14.05 -17.78 -19.00
CA MET A 129 -13.52 -17.01 -17.88
C MET A 129 -14.55 -16.83 -16.76
N ASP A 130 -14.14 -17.10 -15.52
CA ASP A 130 -14.91 -16.68 -14.35
C ASP A 130 -14.44 -15.30 -13.86
N VAL A 131 -15.32 -14.31 -13.96
CA VAL A 131 -15.09 -12.95 -13.45
C VAL A 131 -14.80 -12.92 -11.95
N LYS A 132 -15.30 -13.89 -11.17
CA LYS A 132 -15.04 -13.95 -9.73
C LYS A 132 -13.60 -14.28 -9.42
N GLU A 133 -13.01 -15.19 -10.19
CA GLU A 133 -11.60 -15.53 -10.07
C GLU A 133 -10.74 -14.31 -10.45
N LEU A 134 -11.09 -13.62 -11.54
CA LEU A 134 -10.39 -12.40 -11.94
C LEU A 134 -10.51 -11.27 -10.90
N MET A 135 -11.69 -11.08 -10.30
CA MET A 135 -11.88 -10.09 -9.23
C MET A 135 -11.09 -10.43 -7.96
N ALA A 136 -10.87 -11.71 -7.68
CA ALA A 136 -10.07 -12.16 -6.53
C ALA A 136 -8.57 -12.17 -6.82
N PHE A 137 -8.18 -12.24 -8.09
CA PHE A 137 -6.80 -12.35 -8.55
C PHE A 137 -5.94 -11.15 -8.11
N LYS A 138 -4.68 -11.45 -7.80
CA LYS A 138 -3.64 -10.46 -7.47
C LYS A 138 -2.41 -10.87 -8.25
N GLY A 139 -1.65 -9.92 -8.79
CA GLY A 139 -0.44 -10.23 -9.56
C GLY A 139 -0.50 -9.71 -10.99
N PHE A 140 0.06 -10.46 -11.93
CA PHE A 140 0.30 -10.03 -13.30
C PHE A 140 -0.75 -10.58 -14.28
N CYS A 141 -1.36 -9.70 -15.08
CA CYS A 141 -2.28 -10.08 -16.14
C CYS A 141 -1.71 -9.64 -17.50
N VAL A 142 -1.50 -10.58 -18.41
CA VAL A 142 -1.14 -10.30 -19.80
C VAL A 142 -2.40 -10.44 -20.64
N PHE A 143 -2.93 -9.33 -21.12
CA PHE A 143 -4.10 -9.34 -21.98
C PHE A 143 -3.70 -9.43 -23.44
N ILE A 144 -4.30 -10.35 -24.18
CA ILE A 144 -4.15 -10.48 -25.62
C ILE A 144 -5.52 -10.22 -26.24
N ALA A 145 -5.63 -9.13 -26.99
CA ALA A 145 -6.90 -8.60 -27.47
C ALA A 145 -6.99 -8.67 -28.99
N GLU A 146 -7.99 -9.39 -29.51
CA GLU A 146 -8.29 -9.46 -30.93
C GLU A 146 -9.34 -8.41 -31.32
N THR A 147 -9.05 -7.65 -32.38
CA THR A 147 -9.97 -6.69 -32.98
C THR A 147 -10.42 -7.20 -34.34
N THR A 148 -11.73 -7.40 -34.50
CA THR A 148 -12.34 -7.78 -35.77
C THR A 148 -12.57 -6.57 -36.67
N ALA A 149 -12.91 -6.83 -37.93
CA ALA A 149 -13.22 -5.80 -38.93
C ALA A 149 -14.19 -4.73 -38.40
N GLY A 150 -13.95 -3.48 -38.77
CA GLY A 150 -14.68 -2.31 -38.27
C GLY A 150 -14.29 -1.87 -36.86
N GLY A 151 -13.25 -2.46 -36.26
CA GLY A 151 -12.80 -2.12 -34.92
C GLY A 151 -13.68 -2.67 -33.80
N HIS A 152 -14.35 -3.80 -34.06
CA HIS A 152 -15.24 -4.45 -33.09
C HIS A 152 -14.48 -5.53 -32.28
N PRO A 153 -14.93 -5.84 -31.05
CA PRO A 153 -14.47 -7.03 -30.34
C PRO A 153 -14.98 -8.30 -31.01
N THR A 154 -14.29 -9.41 -30.74
CA THR A 154 -14.83 -10.74 -31.06
C THR A 154 -16.11 -11.00 -30.26
N PRO A 155 -17.07 -11.80 -30.79
CA PRO A 155 -18.30 -12.13 -30.07
C PRO A 155 -18.07 -12.75 -28.69
N SER A 156 -16.99 -13.53 -28.53
CA SER A 156 -16.59 -14.13 -27.25
C SER A 156 -16.10 -13.12 -26.23
N SER A 157 -15.71 -11.90 -26.65
CA SER A 157 -15.03 -10.92 -25.79
C SER A 157 -15.82 -9.64 -25.55
N GLU A 158 -16.93 -9.45 -26.27
CA GLU A 158 -17.81 -8.29 -26.11
C GLU A 158 -18.32 -8.17 -24.67
N TRP A 159 -18.83 -9.28 -24.12
CA TRP A 159 -19.34 -9.33 -22.75
C TRP A 159 -18.29 -8.88 -21.71
N PHE A 160 -17.02 -9.22 -21.92
CA PHE A 160 -15.94 -8.90 -20.97
C PHE A 160 -15.70 -7.39 -20.92
N LEU A 161 -15.71 -6.75 -22.09
CA LEU A 161 -15.57 -5.32 -22.20
C LEU A 161 -16.75 -4.62 -21.52
N GLU A 162 -17.99 -5.02 -21.79
CA GLU A 162 -19.19 -4.49 -21.14
C GLU A 162 -19.14 -4.68 -19.62
N TRP A 163 -18.78 -5.88 -19.15
CA TRP A 163 -18.60 -6.16 -17.73
C TRP A 163 -17.57 -5.24 -17.07
N LEU A 164 -16.45 -4.97 -17.75
CA LEU A 164 -15.42 -4.07 -17.24
C LEU A 164 -15.90 -2.61 -17.18
N GLU A 165 -16.81 -2.20 -18.07
CA GLU A 165 -17.47 -0.90 -18.04
C GLU A 165 -18.46 -0.79 -16.87
N ASP A 166 -19.27 -1.82 -16.64
CA ASP A 166 -20.16 -1.90 -15.48
C ASP A 166 -19.37 -1.88 -14.16
N LEU A 167 -18.26 -2.62 -14.11
CA LEU A 167 -17.34 -2.62 -12.97
C LEU A 167 -16.72 -1.24 -12.72
N ALA A 168 -16.37 -0.52 -13.78
CA ALA A 168 -15.86 0.84 -13.68
C ALA A 168 -16.92 1.83 -13.17
N ALA A 169 -18.19 1.62 -13.49
CA ALA A 169 -19.32 2.44 -13.05
C ALA A 169 -19.75 2.15 -11.60
N ASP A 170 -19.65 0.90 -11.12
CA ASP A 170 -20.05 0.51 -9.76
C ASP A 170 -18.89 0.61 -8.75
N ALA A 171 -18.87 1.70 -7.99
CA ALA A 171 -17.88 1.93 -6.93
C ALA A 171 -17.86 0.85 -5.82
N LYS A 172 -18.97 0.15 -5.55
CA LYS A 172 -19.00 -0.92 -4.55
C LYS A 172 -18.37 -2.19 -5.10
N LEU A 173 -18.64 -2.52 -6.36
CA LEU A 173 -18.06 -3.68 -7.02
C LEU A 173 -16.56 -3.47 -7.24
N LYS A 174 -16.15 -2.27 -7.67
CA LYS A 174 -14.75 -1.86 -7.80
C LYS A 174 -13.97 -2.03 -6.48
N LYS A 175 -14.55 -1.64 -5.33
CA LYS A 175 -13.90 -1.80 -4.01
C LYS A 175 -13.76 -3.25 -3.55
N LYS A 176 -14.60 -4.15 -4.05
CA LYS A 176 -14.54 -5.58 -3.71
C LYS A 176 -13.55 -6.33 -4.58
N ALA A 177 -13.25 -5.81 -5.77
CA ALA A 177 -12.34 -6.43 -6.71
C ALA A 177 -10.91 -5.95 -6.46
N ASN A 178 -9.94 -6.85 -6.58
CA ASN A 178 -8.53 -6.59 -6.31
C ASN A 178 -7.80 -5.92 -7.50
N PHE A 179 -8.50 -5.13 -8.33
CA PHE A 179 -7.91 -4.52 -9.52
C PHE A 179 -6.77 -3.55 -9.20
N ASP A 180 -6.73 -2.97 -7.99
CA ASP A 180 -5.61 -2.15 -7.50
C ASP A 180 -4.33 -2.97 -7.25
N LYS A 181 -4.47 -4.29 -7.09
CA LYS A 181 -3.36 -5.25 -6.93
C LYS A 181 -3.02 -5.98 -8.24
N ILE A 182 -3.73 -5.68 -9.32
CA ILE A 182 -3.44 -6.22 -10.65
C ILE A 182 -2.47 -5.30 -11.37
N ARG A 183 -1.38 -5.89 -11.85
CA ARG A 183 -0.44 -5.30 -12.79
C ARG A 183 -0.67 -5.89 -14.15
N PHE A 184 -0.73 -5.08 -15.20
CA PHE A 184 -1.12 -5.59 -16.50
C PHE A 184 -0.24 -5.10 -17.65
N SER A 185 -0.21 -5.94 -18.69
CA SER A 185 0.31 -5.62 -20.01
C SER A 185 -0.74 -6.01 -21.06
N ILE A 186 -0.77 -5.30 -22.19
CA ILE A 186 -1.75 -5.53 -23.25
C ILE A 186 -1.03 -5.68 -24.58
N VAL A 187 -1.37 -6.74 -25.29
CA VAL A 187 -1.03 -6.98 -26.68
C VAL A 187 -2.31 -6.92 -27.50
N GLY A 188 -2.33 -6.06 -28.51
CA GLY A 188 -3.44 -5.95 -29.46
C GLY A 188 -3.10 -6.56 -30.80
N PHE A 189 -4.06 -7.27 -31.39
CA PHE A 189 -4.05 -7.69 -32.79
C PHE A 189 -5.22 -7.04 -33.52
N GLY A 190 -4.94 -6.25 -34.55
CA GLY A 190 -5.96 -5.62 -35.39
C GLY A 190 -5.40 -5.17 -36.74
N SER A 191 -6.29 -4.90 -37.70
CA SER A 191 -5.88 -4.49 -39.05
C SER A 191 -5.80 -2.98 -39.18
N SER A 192 -4.75 -2.48 -39.84
CA SER A 192 -4.66 -1.08 -40.27
C SER A 192 -5.74 -0.68 -41.27
N ASP A 193 -6.34 -1.66 -41.96
CA ASP A 193 -7.37 -1.44 -42.99
C ASP A 193 -8.67 -0.87 -42.41
N ASP A 194 -8.91 -1.09 -41.12
CA ASP A 194 -10.04 -0.52 -40.38
C ASP A 194 -9.87 0.98 -40.09
N GLY A 195 -8.80 1.59 -40.61
CA GLY A 195 -8.45 2.99 -40.43
C GLY A 195 -7.97 3.31 -39.02
N HIS A 196 -7.58 4.56 -38.80
CA HIS A 196 -6.99 5.01 -37.52
C HIS A 196 -7.94 4.84 -36.32
N THR A 197 -9.26 4.87 -36.55
CA THR A 197 -10.25 4.73 -35.47
C THR A 197 -10.51 3.26 -35.11
N GLY A 198 -10.42 2.36 -36.09
CA GLY A 198 -10.66 0.92 -35.93
C GLY A 198 -9.41 0.12 -35.57
N PHE A 199 -8.22 0.56 -35.99
CA PHE A 199 -6.96 -0.11 -35.70
C PHE A 199 -6.77 -0.34 -34.20
N ASN A 200 -6.71 -1.63 -33.82
CA ASN A 200 -6.53 -2.08 -32.43
C ASN A 200 -7.48 -1.41 -31.42
N LYS A 201 -8.71 -1.10 -31.85
CA LYS A 201 -9.69 -0.39 -31.03
C LYS A 201 -10.02 -1.13 -29.73
N VAL A 202 -10.02 -2.47 -29.74
CA VAL A 202 -10.30 -3.29 -28.56
C VAL A 202 -9.21 -3.13 -27.51
N ALA A 203 -7.94 -3.32 -27.88
CA ALA A 203 -6.79 -3.17 -26.98
C ALA A 203 -6.74 -1.75 -26.37
N ARG A 204 -6.99 -0.72 -27.19
CA ARG A 204 -7.05 0.68 -26.74
C ARG A 204 -8.22 0.95 -25.79
N THR A 205 -9.36 0.30 -25.99
CA THR A 205 -10.53 0.43 -25.11
C THR A 205 -10.29 -0.28 -23.79
N LEU A 206 -9.73 -1.50 -23.84
CA LEU A 206 -9.33 -2.27 -22.68
C LEU A 206 -8.35 -1.49 -21.79
N LEU A 207 -7.33 -0.88 -22.39
CA LEU A 207 -6.35 -0.04 -21.68
C LEU A 207 -7.04 1.04 -20.83
N LYS A 208 -7.98 1.78 -21.42
CA LYS A 208 -8.71 2.85 -20.73
C LYS A 208 -9.52 2.28 -19.57
N ARG A 209 -10.27 1.21 -19.81
CA ARG A 209 -11.15 0.60 -18.80
C ARG A 209 -10.34 0.01 -17.64
N LEU A 210 -9.22 -0.67 -17.91
CA LEU A 210 -8.30 -1.19 -16.89
C LEU A 210 -7.69 -0.09 -16.02
N LYS A 211 -7.33 1.05 -16.63
CA LYS A 211 -6.86 2.23 -15.87
C LYS A 211 -7.96 2.81 -14.97
N ILE A 212 -9.20 2.87 -15.45
CA ILE A 212 -10.33 3.39 -14.65
C ILE A 212 -10.64 2.49 -13.46
N VAL A 213 -10.56 1.16 -13.59
CA VAL A 213 -10.78 0.23 -12.47
C VAL A 213 -9.60 0.19 -11.48
N GLY A 214 -8.47 0.81 -11.81
CA GLY A 214 -7.36 1.07 -10.89
C GLY A 214 -6.16 0.12 -11.02
N SER A 215 -6.09 -0.67 -12.10
CA SER A 215 -4.95 -1.55 -12.34
C SER A 215 -3.72 -0.78 -12.82
N LYS A 216 -2.53 -1.30 -12.48
CA LYS A 216 -1.25 -0.68 -12.82
C LYS A 216 -0.70 -1.26 -14.12
N GLN A 217 -0.50 -0.42 -15.14
CA GLN A 217 0.16 -0.82 -16.38
C GLN A 217 1.67 -0.99 -16.12
N ILE A 218 2.27 -2.10 -16.59
CA ILE A 218 3.72 -2.37 -16.42
C ILE A 218 4.54 -2.25 -17.72
N THR A 219 3.88 -2.36 -18.87
CA THR A 219 4.51 -2.24 -20.19
C THR A 219 3.62 -1.38 -21.08
N GLU A 220 4.21 -0.66 -22.04
CA GLU A 220 3.44 0.00 -23.08
C GLU A 220 2.58 -1.00 -23.85
N VAL A 221 1.47 -0.52 -24.41
CA VAL A 221 0.55 -1.39 -25.16
C VAL A 221 1.18 -1.68 -26.52
N GLU A 222 1.46 -2.96 -26.78
CA GLU A 222 2.03 -3.39 -28.06
C GLU A 222 0.88 -3.67 -29.04
N LEU A 223 0.92 -3.03 -30.20
CA LEU A 223 -0.16 -3.06 -31.19
C LEU A 223 0.34 -3.68 -32.49
N PHE A 224 0.00 -4.95 -32.71
CA PHE A 224 0.35 -5.66 -33.93
C PHE A 224 -0.66 -5.38 -35.03
N ASN A 225 -0.13 -5.14 -36.22
CA ASN A 225 -0.90 -5.00 -37.43
C ASN A 225 -1.01 -6.35 -38.14
N THR A 226 -2.22 -6.87 -38.28
CA THR A 226 -2.47 -8.18 -38.90
C THR A 226 -2.22 -8.20 -40.41
N THR A 227 -1.99 -7.03 -41.04
CA THR A 227 -1.58 -6.95 -42.45
C THR A 227 -0.07 -7.03 -42.64
N ASP A 228 0.71 -6.95 -41.55
CA ASP A 228 2.16 -7.13 -41.60
C ASP A 228 2.52 -8.60 -41.81
N THR A 229 3.78 -8.85 -42.20
CA THR A 229 4.28 -10.22 -42.37
C THR A 229 4.43 -10.92 -41.02
N ASP A 230 3.98 -12.17 -40.92
CA ASP A 230 4.10 -13.00 -39.70
C ASP A 230 5.50 -12.99 -39.08
N LYS A 231 6.55 -12.94 -39.90
CA LYS A 231 7.94 -12.85 -39.44
C LYS A 231 8.21 -11.58 -38.63
N HIS A 232 7.75 -10.42 -39.11
CA HIS A 232 7.95 -9.14 -38.44
C HIS A 232 7.17 -9.09 -37.12
N ILE A 233 5.93 -9.59 -37.14
CA ILE A 233 5.10 -9.74 -35.94
C ILE A 233 5.83 -10.62 -34.91
N MET A 234 6.38 -11.76 -35.35
CA MET A 234 7.07 -12.69 -34.48
C MET A 234 8.34 -12.11 -33.85
N GLU A 235 9.20 -11.46 -34.63
CA GLU A 235 10.43 -10.84 -34.13
C GLU A 235 10.10 -9.80 -33.05
N ARG A 236 9.14 -8.91 -33.34
CA ARG A 236 8.72 -7.88 -32.39
C ARG A 236 8.00 -8.44 -31.16
N PHE A 237 7.21 -9.50 -31.31
CA PHE A 237 6.55 -10.18 -30.21
C PHE A 237 7.54 -10.86 -29.26
N VAL A 238 8.62 -11.44 -29.80
CA VAL A 238 9.71 -11.99 -28.99
C VAL A 238 10.41 -10.89 -28.20
N GLU A 239 10.74 -9.76 -28.82
CA GLU A 239 11.30 -8.59 -28.10
C GLU A 239 10.39 -8.13 -26.96
N PHE A 240 9.09 -8.00 -27.24
CA PHE A 240 8.09 -7.65 -26.23
C PHE A 240 8.07 -8.65 -25.07
N SER A 241 8.18 -9.95 -25.35
CA SER A 241 8.17 -10.98 -24.29
C SER A 241 9.35 -10.83 -23.31
N PHE A 242 10.52 -10.41 -23.80
CA PHE A 242 11.66 -10.12 -22.94
C PHE A 242 11.45 -8.84 -22.12
N GLU A 243 10.94 -7.77 -22.73
CA GLU A 243 10.62 -6.54 -22.00
C GLU A 243 9.56 -6.80 -20.92
N LEU A 244 8.54 -7.61 -21.23
CA LEU A 244 7.52 -8.02 -20.27
C LEU A 244 8.14 -8.68 -19.04
N LEU A 245 9.04 -9.66 -19.23
CA LEU A 245 9.73 -10.33 -18.12
C LEU A 245 10.54 -9.34 -17.27
N ILE A 246 11.31 -8.46 -17.91
CA ILE A 246 12.08 -7.41 -17.23
C ILE A 246 11.15 -6.50 -16.39
N GLN A 247 10.00 -6.13 -16.94
CA GLN A 247 9.02 -5.30 -16.23
C GLN A 247 8.32 -6.07 -15.10
N MET A 248 8.04 -7.36 -15.27
CA MET A 248 7.50 -8.21 -14.21
C MET A 248 8.47 -8.28 -13.02
N ASP A 249 9.76 -8.51 -13.28
CA ASP A 249 10.79 -8.57 -12.24
C ASP A 249 10.89 -7.26 -11.45
N LYS A 250 10.92 -6.11 -12.15
CA LYS A 250 10.94 -4.78 -11.50
C LYS A 250 9.75 -4.54 -10.57
N HIS A 251 8.61 -5.16 -10.86
CA HIS A 251 7.37 -4.98 -10.12
C HIS A 251 7.06 -6.14 -9.16
N LEU A 252 8.00 -7.07 -8.93
CA LEU A 252 7.86 -8.08 -7.89
C LEU A 252 7.88 -7.43 -6.49
N PRO A 253 7.08 -7.96 -5.55
CA PRO A 253 7.06 -7.46 -4.18
C PRO A 253 8.43 -7.64 -3.53
N GLY A 254 8.99 -6.55 -2.99
CA GLY A 254 10.32 -6.52 -2.36
C GLY A 254 11.46 -6.01 -3.25
N MET A 255 11.27 -5.85 -4.56
CA MET A 255 12.27 -5.27 -5.48
C MET A 255 12.00 -3.81 -5.85
N GLY A 256 10.74 -3.36 -5.76
CA GLY A 256 10.38 -1.95 -5.91
C GLY A 256 10.47 -1.20 -4.58
N GLY A 257 11.50 -0.36 -4.41
CA GLY A 257 11.39 0.78 -3.51
C GLY A 257 10.24 1.66 -3.98
N GLU A 258 9.42 2.12 -3.03
CA GLU A 258 8.22 2.96 -3.22
C GLU A 258 8.36 3.92 -4.41
N THR A 259 7.84 3.50 -5.55
CA THR A 259 7.62 4.36 -6.72
C THR A 259 6.13 4.33 -7.00
N ASP A 260 5.40 4.88 -6.04
CA ASP A 260 4.08 5.44 -6.25
C ASP A 260 4.26 6.89 -6.71
N GLY A 261 4.88 7.03 -7.89
CA GLY A 261 5.00 8.30 -8.60
C GLY A 261 3.67 8.62 -9.26
N SER A 262 2.77 9.24 -8.49
CA SER A 262 1.62 9.95 -9.03
C SER A 262 2.13 11.11 -9.89
N GLU A 263 2.29 10.89 -11.20
CA GLU A 263 2.37 11.96 -12.18
C GLU A 263 1.00 12.65 -12.28
N GLY A 264 0.79 13.61 -11.38
CA GLY A 264 -0.33 14.54 -11.37
C GLY A 264 0.19 15.96 -11.49
N VAL A 265 0.41 16.39 -12.73
CA VAL A 265 0.40 17.77 -13.25
C VAL A 265 0.54 18.88 -12.20
N GLU A 266 1.74 19.46 -12.11
CA GLU A 266 1.99 20.73 -11.43
C GLU A 266 1.24 21.86 -12.15
N SER A 267 0.13 22.33 -11.58
CA SER A 267 -0.38 23.67 -11.85
C SER A 267 0.34 24.65 -10.93
N SER A 268 1.25 25.43 -11.52
CA SER A 268 1.92 26.56 -10.90
C SER A 268 0.93 27.63 -10.44
N SER A 269 0.83 27.87 -9.13
CA SER A 269 0.42 29.17 -8.59
C SER A 269 1.22 29.43 -7.32
N ALA A 270 2.33 30.16 -7.51
CA ALA A 270 3.16 30.69 -6.42
C ALA A 270 2.34 31.70 -5.60
N SER A 271 2.16 31.40 -4.32
CA SER A 271 1.78 32.36 -3.30
C SER A 271 3.04 33.03 -2.77
N SER A 272 3.28 34.27 -3.19
CA SER A 272 4.26 35.15 -2.57
C SER A 272 3.49 36.23 -1.83
N ASP A 273 3.45 36.07 -0.51
CA ASP A 273 2.98 37.02 0.48
C ASP A 273 4.00 38.18 0.55
N ASN A 274 3.54 39.41 0.33
CA ASN A 274 4.23 40.63 0.73
C ASN A 274 3.17 41.73 0.90
N SER A 275 2.87 42.00 2.16
CA SER A 275 2.27 43.23 2.66
C SER A 275 3.22 44.41 2.43
N ASP A 276 2.72 45.51 1.87
CA ASP A 276 3.06 46.86 2.30
C ASP A 276 2.03 47.87 1.74
N GLU A 277 1.81 48.88 2.56
CA GLU A 277 0.81 49.94 2.54
C GLU A 277 1.01 50.92 1.37
N ASP A 278 -0.08 51.52 0.86
CA ASP A 278 -0.17 52.98 0.65
C ASP A 278 -1.54 53.41 0.14
N GLU A 279 -2.00 54.52 0.71
CA GLU A 279 -3.30 55.17 0.59
C GLU A 279 -3.44 56.06 -0.67
N GLU A 280 -4.70 56.38 -0.98
CA GLU A 280 -5.19 57.64 -1.57
C GLU A 280 -4.74 58.10 -2.98
N MET A 281 -5.66 58.10 -3.95
CA MET A 281 -6.51 59.26 -4.34
C MET A 281 -7.12 59.10 -5.75
N GLU A 282 -8.38 59.56 -5.86
CA GLU A 282 -9.03 60.35 -6.95
C GLU A 282 -8.63 60.16 -8.42
N GLU A 283 -9.47 60.35 -9.44
CA GLU A 283 -10.91 60.54 -9.70
C GLU A 283 -11.01 60.57 -11.25
N HIS A 284 -12.23 60.60 -11.76
CA HIS A 284 -12.63 61.08 -13.10
C HIS A 284 -12.66 60.12 -14.32
N HIS A 285 -13.90 59.70 -14.60
CA HIS A 285 -14.67 59.94 -15.84
C HIS A 285 -14.04 59.56 -17.20
N LYS A 286 -14.74 58.74 -18.00
CA LYS A 286 -15.81 59.18 -18.93
C LYS A 286 -16.46 58.01 -19.71
N LYS A 287 -17.78 58.11 -19.84
CA LYS A 287 -18.76 57.30 -20.59
C LYS A 287 -18.46 57.15 -22.09
N SER A 288 -18.81 55.98 -22.62
CA SER A 288 -19.52 55.74 -23.90
C SER A 288 -19.92 54.24 -23.87
N LYS A 289 -21.17 53.77 -23.99
CA LYS A 289 -22.41 54.26 -24.58
C LYS A 289 -23.56 53.48 -23.93
#